data_AF-A0A7S7RTV4-F1
#
_entry.id   AF-A0A7S7RTV4-F1
#
_cell.length_a   1.000
_cell.length_b   1.000
_cell.length_c   1.000
_cell.angle_alpha   90.00
_cell.angle_beta   90.00
_cell.angle_gamma   90.00
#
_symmetry.space_group_name_H-M   'P 1'
#
loop_
_entity.id
_entity.type
_entity.pdbx_description
1 polymer ?
#
loop_
_entity_poly.entity_id
_entity_poly.type
_entity_poly.pdbx_seq_one_letter_code
_entity_poly.pdbx_strand_id
1 'polypeptide(L)'
;MQDAPRGGGSSRPRRAAGRGDDRATEKRGRRRLILGGIGVIAMLALALLALFSSCSGPTGQAPEGQENVKETPAEPSSESDESGDGEPSSTPQDQWRQGEMPYLYQTDPQWADVAYSNGTFAEQGCGPTALSMVYIYLTGKTDLDPGAMAAFSTGNGYATDQDGSSWELMTEGAQKLGLSSEVLSAVSSRLEEELEAGHPLICVMEPGTFTKVGHYIVLERMGQDAKVVVHDSNSVGRSMRTWDLDLICAEASNIWSFSLA
;
A
#
# COMPACT_ATOMS: atom_id res chain seq x y z
N MET A 1 24.09 -6.81 65.95
CA MET A 1 23.03 -5.78 66.02
C MET A 1 23.71 -4.44 65.72
N GLN A 2 23.05 -3.63 64.90
CA GLN A 2 23.61 -2.56 64.07
C GLN A 2 24.42 -1.48 64.81
N ASP A 3 25.40 -0.91 64.09
CA ASP A 3 26.19 0.25 64.49
C ASP A 3 26.10 1.38 63.45
N ALA A 4 26.25 2.61 63.95
CA ALA A 4 26.30 3.94 63.28
C ALA A 4 24.96 4.65 63.01
N PRO A 5 24.86 5.96 63.32
CA PRO A 5 25.43 6.98 62.42
C PRO A 5 25.99 8.26 63.09
N ARG A 6 26.78 9.04 62.32
CA ARG A 6 26.64 10.50 62.03
C ARG A 6 27.97 11.17 61.67
N GLY A 7 27.95 12.08 60.69
CA GLY A 7 28.84 13.25 60.69
C GLY A 7 29.22 13.87 59.34
N GLY A 8 28.78 15.14 59.13
CA GLY A 8 29.46 16.20 58.36
C GLY A 8 29.34 16.12 56.82
N GLY A 9 29.20 17.21 56.06
CA GLY A 9 29.32 18.63 56.34
C GLY A 9 29.91 19.35 55.10
N SER A 10 29.60 20.64 54.99
CA SER A 10 30.23 21.67 54.16
C SER A 10 29.61 22.03 52.79
N SER A 11 29.25 23.31 52.78
CA SER A 11 28.73 24.16 51.72
C SER A 11 29.88 24.79 50.91
N ARG A 12 29.68 24.96 49.60
CA ARG A 12 30.58 25.66 48.67
C ARG A 12 30.01 27.04 48.26
N PRO A 13 30.87 28.00 47.84
CA PRO A 13 30.51 29.42 47.75
C PRO A 13 30.10 29.92 46.36
N ARG A 14 29.54 31.14 46.37
CA ARG A 14 29.11 32.02 45.26
C ARG A 14 30.25 32.49 44.34
N ARG A 15 29.96 32.77 43.06
CA ARG A 15 30.25 34.08 42.42
C ARG A 15 29.51 34.29 41.09
N ALA A 16 29.11 35.54 40.86
CA ALA A 16 28.34 36.06 39.74
C ALA A 16 29.22 36.73 38.66
N ALA A 17 28.56 37.09 37.54
CA ALA A 17 28.88 38.04 36.46
C ALA A 17 28.86 37.33 35.08
N GLY A 18 28.31 37.88 34.00
CA GLY A 18 27.89 39.25 33.74
C GLY A 18 27.14 39.36 32.41
N ARG A 19 26.75 40.61 32.16
CA ARG A 19 25.87 41.15 31.12
C ARG A 19 26.60 41.25 29.76
N GLY A 20 25.91 40.96 28.66
CA GLY A 20 26.36 41.23 27.29
C GLY A 20 25.15 41.48 26.39
N ASP A 21 24.97 42.73 26.01
CA ASP A 21 24.06 43.24 24.99
C ASP A 21 24.83 43.22 23.67
N ASP A 22 24.29 42.65 22.59
CA ASP A 22 24.80 42.93 21.25
C ASP A 22 23.77 42.70 20.14
N ARG A 23 23.83 43.63 19.20
CA ARG A 23 22.83 44.00 18.21
C ARG A 23 22.77 43.06 17.00
N ALA A 24 21.58 43.11 16.40
CA ALA A 24 21.19 42.83 15.02
C ALA A 24 22.30 42.77 13.95
N THR A 25 22.20 41.77 13.07
CA THR A 25 22.40 41.94 11.63
C THR A 25 21.47 41.03 10.84
N GLU A 26 20.51 41.63 10.13
CA GLU A 26 19.79 41.01 9.01
C GLU A 26 20.77 40.60 7.91
N LYS A 27 20.60 39.40 7.33
CA LYS A 27 21.15 39.07 6.01
C LYS A 27 20.02 38.68 5.05
N ARG A 28 19.64 39.68 4.28
CA ARG A 28 18.74 39.66 3.13
C ARG A 28 19.39 38.89 1.97
N GLY A 29 18.98 37.64 1.76
CA GLY A 29 19.37 36.83 0.60
C GLY A 29 18.40 37.00 -0.56
N ARG A 30 18.74 37.87 -1.52
CA ARG A 30 18.06 38.00 -2.82
C ARG A 30 18.24 36.70 -3.64
N ARG A 31 17.19 35.90 -3.81
CA ARG A 31 17.15 34.89 -4.89
C ARG A 31 16.50 35.53 -6.12
N ARG A 32 17.22 35.44 -7.24
CA ARG A 32 16.96 36.13 -8.50
C ARG A 32 15.78 35.49 -9.22
N LEU A 33 14.89 36.35 -9.69
CA LEU A 33 13.84 36.08 -10.66
C LEU A 33 14.49 35.61 -11.96
N ILE A 34 14.18 34.40 -12.44
CA ILE A 34 14.46 33.99 -13.82
C ILE A 34 13.15 34.17 -14.59
N LEU A 35 13.16 35.14 -15.49
CA LEU A 35 12.10 35.46 -16.43
C LEU A 35 12.65 35.15 -17.84
N GLY A 36 11.92 34.37 -18.63
CA GLY A 36 12.20 34.12 -20.05
C GLY A 36 12.17 32.63 -20.39
N GLY A 37 11.31 32.12 -21.27
CA GLY A 37 10.39 32.80 -22.18
C GLY A 37 9.32 31.84 -22.69
N ILE A 38 8.18 32.44 -22.98
CA ILE A 38 7.03 31.87 -23.69
C ILE A 38 7.45 31.60 -25.14
N GLY A 39 7.22 30.38 -25.63
CA GLY A 39 7.60 29.96 -26.97
C GLY A 39 6.59 29.01 -27.60
N VAL A 40 5.54 29.60 -28.17
CA VAL A 40 4.79 29.16 -29.35
C VAL A 40 3.88 27.92 -29.22
N ILE A 41 2.58 28.24 -29.11
CA ILE A 41 1.44 27.43 -29.52
C ILE A 41 1.49 27.20 -31.03
N ALA A 42 1.38 25.94 -31.48
CA ALA A 42 0.99 25.61 -32.85
C ALA A 42 -0.06 24.49 -32.81
N MET A 43 -1.32 24.93 -32.85
CA MET A 43 -2.50 24.12 -33.17
C MET A 43 -2.42 23.64 -34.62
N LEU A 44 -2.53 22.32 -34.85
CA LEU A 44 -2.98 21.80 -36.13
C LEU A 44 -4.05 20.73 -35.88
N ALA A 45 -5.30 21.20 -35.81
CA ALA A 45 -6.47 20.41 -36.09
C ALA A 45 -6.59 20.26 -37.61
N LEU A 46 -6.67 19.03 -38.10
CA LEU A 46 -7.13 18.73 -39.45
C LEU A 46 -8.06 17.53 -39.39
N ALA A 47 -9.34 17.86 -39.31
CA ALA A 47 -10.43 16.96 -39.62
C ALA A 47 -10.42 16.70 -41.14
N LEU A 48 -10.49 15.43 -41.54
CA LEU A 48 -10.95 15.03 -42.87
C LEU A 48 -11.88 13.84 -42.71
N LEU A 49 -13.17 14.19 -42.64
CA LEU A 49 -14.32 13.31 -42.79
C LEU A 49 -14.69 13.32 -44.27
N ALA A 50 -14.62 12.17 -44.94
CA ALA A 50 -15.35 11.83 -46.16
C ALA A 50 -15.06 10.36 -46.53
N LEU A 51 -15.95 9.51 -47.01
CA LEU A 51 -17.42 9.37 -47.03
C LEU A 51 -17.68 8.17 -47.98
N PHE A 52 -18.80 7.48 -47.77
CA PHE A 52 -19.56 6.65 -48.73
C PHE A 52 -19.06 5.27 -49.20
N SER A 53 -19.82 4.22 -48.86
CA SER A 53 -20.79 3.54 -49.77
C SER A 53 -21.37 2.30 -49.06
N SER A 54 -22.63 2.31 -48.64
CA SER A 54 -23.84 1.93 -49.41
C SER A 54 -23.86 0.48 -49.87
N CYS A 55 -24.77 -0.32 -49.29
CA CYS A 55 -25.58 -1.28 -50.03
C CYS A 55 -26.86 -1.62 -49.26
N SER A 56 -27.99 -1.20 -49.83
CA SER A 56 -29.36 -1.54 -49.42
C SER A 56 -29.78 -2.92 -49.93
N GLY A 57 -30.71 -3.57 -49.24
CA GLY A 57 -31.47 -4.74 -49.73
C GLY A 57 -32.58 -5.16 -48.75
N PRO A 58 -33.70 -5.78 -49.19
CA PRO A 58 -35.01 -5.14 -49.03
C PRO A 58 -36.04 -5.87 -48.13
N THR A 59 -37.02 -5.06 -47.73
CA THR A 59 -38.43 -5.28 -47.32
C THR A 59 -39.03 -6.69 -47.33
N GLY A 60 -39.69 -7.05 -46.21
CA GLY A 60 -40.65 -8.14 -46.09
C GLY A 60 -41.62 -7.96 -44.90
N GLN A 61 -42.77 -7.38 -45.20
CA GLN A 61 -44.12 -7.41 -44.59
C GLN A 61 -44.38 -8.07 -43.20
N ALA A 62 -45.10 -7.33 -42.34
CA ALA A 62 -45.74 -7.73 -41.07
C ALA A 62 -46.97 -8.65 -41.28
N PRO A 63 -47.49 -9.29 -40.21
CA PRO A 63 -48.54 -8.61 -39.44
C PRO A 63 -48.52 -8.81 -37.91
N GLU A 64 -49.01 -7.76 -37.24
CA GLU A 64 -49.90 -7.70 -36.05
C GLU A 64 -49.77 -8.75 -34.92
N GLY A 65 -49.47 -8.24 -33.72
CA GLY A 65 -49.69 -8.91 -32.44
C GLY A 65 -49.30 -8.01 -31.28
N GLN A 66 -50.29 -7.64 -30.46
CA GLN A 66 -50.21 -6.72 -29.32
C GLN A 66 -49.35 -7.30 -28.17
N GLU A 67 -48.61 -6.45 -27.44
CA GLU A 67 -48.85 -6.13 -26.02
C GLU A 67 -47.67 -5.35 -25.38
N ASN A 68 -48.05 -4.22 -24.77
CA ASN A 68 -47.50 -3.53 -23.60
C ASN A 68 -45.98 -3.26 -23.41
N VAL A 69 -45.69 -1.96 -23.37
CA VAL A 69 -44.46 -1.31 -22.92
C VAL A 69 -44.32 -1.42 -21.39
N LYS A 70 -43.15 -1.87 -20.90
CA LYS A 70 -42.35 -1.21 -19.86
C LYS A 70 -41.00 -1.92 -19.68
N GLU A 71 -40.02 -1.59 -20.51
CA GLU A 71 -38.62 -1.92 -20.23
C GLU A 71 -38.12 -1.03 -19.08
N THR A 72 -37.76 -1.66 -17.96
CA THR A 72 -36.90 -1.08 -16.93
C THR A 72 -35.56 -1.78 -17.09
N PRO A 73 -34.43 -1.08 -17.32
CA PRO A 73 -33.14 -1.71 -17.52
C PRO A 73 -32.71 -2.50 -16.28
N ALA A 74 -32.41 -3.78 -16.49
CA ALA A 74 -31.86 -4.68 -15.50
C ALA A 74 -30.47 -4.22 -15.07
N GLU A 75 -30.22 -4.31 -13.77
CA GLU A 75 -28.89 -4.19 -13.16
C GLU A 75 -27.99 -5.35 -13.65
N PRO A 76 -26.70 -5.13 -13.95
CA PRO A 76 -25.79 -6.23 -14.19
C PRO A 76 -25.46 -6.89 -12.85
N SER A 77 -26.03 -8.08 -12.69
CA SER A 77 -25.68 -9.08 -11.69
C SER A 77 -24.19 -9.40 -11.74
N SER A 78 -23.61 -9.46 -10.54
CA SER A 78 -22.31 -10.05 -10.19
C SER A 78 -21.91 -11.21 -11.11
N GLU A 79 -20.92 -10.96 -11.97
CA GLU A 79 -20.17 -12.03 -12.62
C GLU A 79 -19.25 -12.64 -11.57
N SER A 80 -19.60 -13.85 -11.14
CA SER A 80 -18.72 -14.76 -10.43
C SER A 80 -17.56 -15.14 -11.36
N ASP A 81 -16.36 -14.68 -11.02
CA ASP A 81 -15.12 -15.14 -11.64
C ASP A 81 -15.00 -16.67 -11.49
N GLU A 82 -15.24 -17.39 -12.60
CA GLU A 82 -14.82 -18.78 -12.73
C GLU A 82 -13.29 -18.84 -12.67
N SER A 83 -12.78 -19.23 -11.51
CA SER A 83 -11.38 -19.59 -11.30
C SER A 83 -11.26 -21.10 -11.34
N GLY A 84 -10.31 -21.60 -12.15
CA GLY A 84 -10.03 -23.02 -12.29
C GLY A 84 -9.68 -23.70 -10.96
N ASP A 85 -9.90 -25.01 -10.92
CA ASP A 85 -9.86 -25.90 -9.76
C ASP A 85 -8.49 -26.05 -9.05
N GLY A 86 -7.91 -24.95 -8.59
CA GLY A 86 -6.79 -24.94 -7.66
C GLY A 86 -7.08 -23.97 -6.53
N GLU A 87 -7.01 -24.43 -5.28
CA GLU A 87 -6.99 -23.54 -4.12
C GLU A 87 -5.88 -22.49 -4.29
N PRO A 88 -6.05 -21.26 -3.79
CA PRO A 88 -5.01 -20.24 -3.84
C PRO A 88 -3.75 -20.77 -3.15
N SER A 89 -2.72 -21.08 -3.93
CA SER A 89 -1.44 -21.58 -3.42
C SER A 89 -0.44 -20.43 -3.39
N SER A 90 0.13 -20.18 -2.21
CA SER A 90 1.24 -19.24 -2.08
C SER A 90 2.48 -19.73 -2.83
N THR A 91 3.38 -18.80 -3.17
CA THR A 91 4.71 -19.14 -3.69
C THR A 91 5.41 -20.09 -2.70
N PRO A 92 5.90 -21.26 -3.14
CA PRO A 92 6.61 -22.19 -2.26
C PRO A 92 7.85 -21.57 -1.61
N GLN A 93 8.11 -21.95 -0.34
CA GLN A 93 9.17 -21.35 0.47
C GLN A 93 10.57 -21.51 -0.14
N ASP A 94 10.83 -22.58 -0.87
CA ASP A 94 12.12 -22.82 -1.55
C ASP A 94 12.39 -21.87 -2.72
N GLN A 95 11.41 -21.07 -3.12
CA GLN A 95 11.53 -20.03 -4.15
C GLN A 95 11.70 -18.63 -3.56
N TRP A 96 11.56 -18.46 -2.24
CA TRP A 96 11.67 -17.16 -1.59
C TRP A 96 13.12 -16.68 -1.59
N ARG A 97 13.34 -15.45 -2.08
CA ARG A 97 14.67 -14.86 -2.20
C ARG A 97 14.63 -13.34 -2.26
N GLN A 98 15.75 -12.73 -1.92
CA GLN A 98 15.91 -11.28 -1.97
C GLN A 98 15.65 -10.74 -3.39
N GLY A 99 14.94 -9.61 -3.48
CA GLY A 99 14.66 -8.92 -4.73
C GLY A 99 13.54 -9.52 -5.58
N GLU A 100 12.87 -10.57 -5.10
CA GLU A 100 11.72 -11.17 -5.77
C GLU A 100 10.59 -11.37 -4.76
N MET A 101 9.51 -10.61 -4.91
CA MET A 101 8.43 -10.62 -3.93
C MET A 101 7.59 -11.89 -4.11
N PRO A 102 7.47 -12.74 -3.07
CA PRO A 102 6.62 -13.92 -3.16
C PRO A 102 5.14 -13.52 -3.12
N TYR A 103 4.30 -14.22 -3.87
CA TYR A 103 2.85 -14.12 -3.71
C TYR A 103 2.43 -14.99 -2.53
N LEU A 104 2.07 -14.38 -1.41
CA LEU A 104 1.59 -15.07 -0.21
C LEU A 104 0.12 -14.74 0.05
N TYR A 105 -0.70 -15.76 0.26
CA TYR A 105 -2.14 -15.60 0.48
C TYR A 105 -2.49 -15.93 1.92
N GLN A 106 -3.24 -15.05 2.59
CA GLN A 106 -3.60 -15.28 4.01
C GLN A 106 -4.52 -16.49 4.19
N THR A 107 -5.21 -16.89 3.12
CA THR A 107 -6.08 -18.07 3.05
C THR A 107 -5.34 -19.37 2.75
N ASP A 108 -4.01 -19.36 2.61
CA ASP A 108 -3.23 -20.58 2.38
C ASP A 108 -3.39 -21.56 3.56
N PRO A 109 -3.73 -22.84 3.31
CA PRO A 109 -3.96 -23.83 4.37
C PRO A 109 -2.81 -24.01 5.36
N GLN A 110 -1.58 -23.61 5.01
CA GLN A 110 -0.43 -23.66 5.92
C GLN A 110 -0.61 -22.80 7.18
N TRP A 111 -1.37 -21.70 7.09
CA TRP A 111 -1.57 -20.77 8.21
C TRP A 111 -2.99 -20.24 8.35
N ALA A 112 -3.89 -20.49 7.40
CA ALA A 112 -5.26 -19.99 7.37
C ALA A 112 -6.01 -20.18 8.71
N ASP A 113 -5.86 -21.34 9.35
CA ASP A 113 -6.57 -21.71 10.58
C ASP A 113 -5.90 -21.21 11.87
N VAL A 114 -4.74 -20.55 11.77
CA VAL A 114 -4.05 -19.99 12.94
C VAL A 114 -4.91 -18.86 13.54
N ALA A 115 -5.02 -18.82 14.87
CA ALA A 115 -5.72 -17.72 15.53
C ALA A 115 -4.91 -16.42 15.40
N TYR A 116 -5.56 -15.35 14.96
CA TYR A 116 -4.95 -14.03 14.88
C TYR A 116 -5.98 -12.94 15.18
N SER A 117 -5.62 -11.99 16.05
CA SER A 117 -6.57 -10.99 16.56
C SER A 117 -7.77 -11.72 17.20
N ASN A 118 -9.01 -11.39 16.85
CA ASN A 118 -10.25 -11.95 17.38
C ASN A 118 -10.85 -13.06 16.48
N GLY A 119 -10.10 -13.57 15.47
CA GLY A 119 -10.60 -14.58 14.53
C GLY A 119 -9.50 -15.45 13.89
N THR A 120 -9.76 -15.92 12.68
CA THR A 120 -8.80 -16.75 11.93
C THR A 120 -7.82 -15.89 11.13
N PHE A 121 -6.63 -16.43 10.87
CA PHE A 121 -5.65 -15.77 10.02
C PHE A 121 -6.15 -15.59 8.59
N ALA A 122 -6.94 -16.53 8.08
CA ALA A 122 -7.60 -16.40 6.78
C ALA A 122 -8.48 -15.13 6.67
N GLU A 123 -9.07 -14.68 7.78
CA GLU A 123 -9.93 -13.48 7.81
C GLU A 123 -9.13 -12.20 8.09
N GLN A 124 -8.09 -12.29 8.92
CA GLN A 124 -7.48 -11.11 9.57
C GLN A 124 -5.98 -10.95 9.33
N GLY A 125 -5.37 -11.89 8.60
CA GLY A 125 -3.93 -12.00 8.39
C GLY A 125 -3.35 -11.09 7.30
N CYS A 126 -4.10 -10.10 6.79
CA CYS A 126 -3.64 -9.25 5.70
C CYS A 126 -2.36 -8.46 6.04
N GLY A 127 -2.30 -7.87 7.25
CA GLY A 127 -1.14 -7.13 7.73
C GLY A 127 0.13 -7.98 7.84
N PRO A 128 0.13 -9.11 8.59
CA PRO A 128 1.31 -9.95 8.72
C PRO A 128 1.72 -10.60 7.39
N THR A 129 0.77 -10.95 6.53
CA THR A 129 1.07 -11.47 5.19
C THR A 129 1.77 -10.42 4.33
N ALA A 130 1.24 -9.18 4.30
CA ALA A 130 1.86 -8.05 3.60
C ALA A 130 3.29 -7.78 4.07
N LEU A 131 3.50 -7.72 5.40
CA LEU A 131 4.83 -7.48 5.96
C LEU A 131 5.79 -8.66 5.70
N SER A 132 5.31 -9.89 5.65
CA SER A 132 6.14 -11.06 5.30
C SER A 132 6.66 -10.96 3.87
N MET A 133 5.80 -10.59 2.90
CA MET A 133 6.19 -10.40 1.50
C MET A 133 7.28 -9.33 1.37
N VAL A 134 7.12 -8.18 2.05
CA VAL A 134 8.12 -7.09 2.06
C VAL A 134 9.42 -7.51 2.76
N TYR A 135 9.33 -8.19 3.89
CA TYR A 135 10.49 -8.66 4.66
C TYR A 135 11.35 -9.64 3.84
N ILE A 136 10.72 -10.62 3.18
CA ILE A 136 11.39 -11.57 2.31
C ILE A 136 12.03 -10.85 1.12
N TYR A 137 11.28 -9.96 0.45
CA TYR A 137 11.77 -9.19 -0.68
C TYR A 137 13.03 -8.39 -0.33
N LEU A 138 13.02 -7.67 0.79
CA LEU A 138 14.13 -6.80 1.17
C LEU A 138 15.32 -7.56 1.73
N THR A 139 15.09 -8.57 2.57
CA THR A 139 16.16 -9.23 3.35
C THR A 139 16.64 -10.55 2.75
N GLY A 140 15.83 -11.20 1.94
CA GLY A 140 16.03 -12.58 1.50
C GLY A 140 15.90 -13.64 2.60
N LYS A 141 15.54 -13.25 3.81
CA LYS A 141 15.31 -14.19 4.91
C LYS A 141 13.94 -14.83 4.77
N THR A 142 13.87 -16.13 5.03
CA THR A 142 12.66 -16.96 4.86
C THR A 142 12.13 -17.47 6.19
N ASP A 143 12.58 -16.89 7.31
CA ASP A 143 12.28 -17.31 8.68
C ASP A 143 10.96 -16.76 9.22
N LEU A 144 10.34 -15.82 8.51
CA LEU A 144 9.04 -15.25 8.84
C LEU A 144 8.06 -15.46 7.68
N ASP A 145 7.44 -16.64 7.67
CA ASP A 145 6.21 -16.88 6.91
C ASP A 145 5.03 -16.08 7.54
N PRO A 146 3.86 -16.01 6.87
CA PRO A 146 2.72 -15.25 7.38
C PRO A 146 2.27 -15.66 8.79
N GLY A 147 2.31 -16.96 9.11
CA GLY A 147 1.95 -17.46 10.45
C GLY A 147 2.97 -17.07 11.52
N ALA A 148 4.26 -17.14 11.21
CA ALA A 148 5.34 -16.70 12.10
C ALA A 148 5.32 -15.17 12.29
N MET A 149 5.02 -14.40 11.25
CA MET A 149 4.81 -12.96 11.33
C MET A 149 3.57 -12.61 12.16
N ALA A 150 2.52 -13.43 12.10
CA ALA A 150 1.35 -13.31 12.98
C ALA A 150 1.76 -13.46 14.45
N ALA A 151 2.53 -14.51 14.77
CA ALA A 151 3.03 -14.75 16.12
C ALA A 151 3.95 -13.61 16.61
N PHE A 152 4.81 -13.09 15.74
CA PHE A 152 5.62 -11.90 16.01
C PHE A 152 4.74 -10.68 16.33
N SER A 153 3.72 -10.45 15.49
CA SER A 153 2.77 -9.34 15.64
C SER A 153 2.03 -9.43 16.98
N THR A 154 1.43 -10.58 17.30
CA THR A 154 0.75 -10.82 18.58
C THR A 154 1.71 -10.67 19.77
N GLY A 155 2.90 -11.27 19.71
CA GLY A 155 3.88 -11.23 20.80
C GLY A 155 4.41 -9.83 21.11
N ASN A 156 4.35 -8.90 20.15
CA ASN A 156 4.74 -7.50 20.34
C ASN A 156 3.55 -6.55 20.54
N GLY A 157 2.31 -7.07 20.63
CA GLY A 157 1.11 -6.26 20.88
C GLY A 157 0.56 -5.54 19.65
N TYR A 158 0.89 -5.99 18.44
CA TYR A 158 0.43 -5.39 17.19
C TYR A 158 -0.83 -6.04 16.61
N ALA A 159 -1.32 -7.14 17.19
CA ALA A 159 -2.65 -7.67 16.89
C ALA A 159 -3.70 -6.89 17.71
N THR A 160 -4.76 -6.40 17.07
CA THR A 160 -5.83 -5.64 17.72
C THR A 160 -7.04 -6.53 17.97
N ASP A 161 -7.97 -6.09 18.82
CA ASP A 161 -9.25 -6.79 19.01
C ASP A 161 -10.33 -6.37 17.97
N GLN A 162 -9.97 -5.49 17.03
CA GLN A 162 -10.88 -4.78 16.11
C GLN A 162 -10.60 -5.15 14.64
N ASP A 163 -10.23 -6.40 14.39
CA ASP A 163 -10.11 -7.04 13.06
C ASP A 163 -8.73 -6.89 12.38
N GLY A 164 -7.64 -7.25 13.08
CA GLY A 164 -6.34 -7.50 12.45
C GLY A 164 -5.16 -6.79 13.10
N SER A 165 -4.35 -6.09 12.30
CA SER A 165 -3.08 -5.48 12.76
C SER A 165 -3.20 -3.97 13.03
N SER A 166 -2.58 -3.53 14.13
CA SER A 166 -2.27 -2.13 14.39
C SER A 166 -1.30 -1.60 13.34
N TRP A 167 -1.44 -0.32 13.00
CA TRP A 167 -0.51 0.40 12.12
C TRP A 167 0.93 0.41 12.66
N GLU A 168 1.11 0.25 13.97
CA GLU A 168 2.43 0.14 14.60
C GLU A 168 3.21 -1.10 14.13
N LEU A 169 2.54 -2.12 13.58
CA LEU A 169 3.22 -3.24 12.91
C LEU A 169 4.09 -2.75 11.74
N MET A 170 3.58 -1.76 10.99
CA MET A 170 4.22 -1.22 9.80
C MET A 170 5.30 -0.17 10.12
N THR A 171 5.42 0.23 11.39
CA THR A 171 6.43 1.19 11.85
C THR A 171 7.39 0.57 12.86
N GLU A 172 7.01 0.48 14.12
CA GLU A 172 7.85 -0.08 15.19
C GLU A 172 8.11 -1.57 14.98
N GLY A 173 7.10 -2.31 14.51
CA GLY A 173 7.22 -3.72 14.16
C GLY A 173 8.27 -3.92 13.05
N ALA A 174 8.15 -3.18 11.96
CA ALA A 174 9.14 -3.19 10.87
C ALA A 174 10.55 -2.86 11.37
N GLN A 175 10.70 -1.86 12.24
CA GLN A 175 12.00 -1.50 12.82
C GLN A 175 12.61 -2.64 13.65
N LYS A 176 11.81 -3.36 14.43
CA LYS A 176 12.27 -4.55 15.19
C LYS A 176 12.75 -5.68 14.27
N LEU A 177 12.28 -5.74 13.03
CA LEU A 177 12.70 -6.70 12.02
C LEU A 177 13.96 -6.26 11.23
N GLY A 178 14.50 -5.07 11.53
CA GLY A 178 15.63 -4.49 10.82
C GLY A 178 15.24 -3.82 9.50
N LEU A 179 13.98 -3.40 9.36
CA LEU A 179 13.49 -2.63 8.23
C LEU A 179 13.34 -1.15 8.63
N SER A 180 13.53 -0.25 7.69
CA SER A 180 13.10 1.14 7.80
C SER A 180 11.74 1.32 7.13
N SER A 181 10.88 2.15 7.71
CA SER A 181 9.56 2.48 7.17
C SER A 181 9.30 3.98 7.24
N GLU A 182 8.81 4.58 6.14
CA GLU A 182 8.41 5.99 6.07
C GLU A 182 6.93 6.10 5.67
N VAL A 183 6.14 6.87 6.41
CA VAL A 183 4.77 7.21 6.01
C VAL A 183 4.80 8.19 4.84
N LEU A 184 4.07 7.88 3.77
CA LEU A 184 4.00 8.70 2.58
C LEU A 184 2.64 9.40 2.45
N SER A 185 2.63 10.55 1.80
CA SER A 185 1.40 11.13 1.26
C SER A 185 0.93 10.32 0.05
N ALA A 186 -0.38 10.14 -0.08
CA ALA A 186 -1.03 9.51 -1.24
C ALA A 186 -0.95 10.39 -2.51
N VAL A 187 0.25 10.45 -3.09
CA VAL A 187 0.57 11.19 -4.32
C VAL A 187 1.29 10.25 -5.27
N SER A 188 0.66 9.93 -6.39
CA SER A 188 1.11 8.90 -7.34
C SER A 188 2.56 9.06 -7.76
N SER A 189 3.01 10.28 -8.07
CA SER A 189 4.41 10.53 -8.47
C SER A 189 5.40 10.21 -7.35
N ARG A 190 5.05 10.42 -6.08
CA ARG A 190 5.92 10.05 -4.96
C ARG A 190 5.96 8.54 -4.77
N LEU A 191 4.84 7.85 -4.97
CA LEU A 191 4.82 6.39 -4.85
C LEU A 191 5.63 5.74 -5.99
N GLU A 192 5.50 6.28 -7.20
CA GLU A 192 6.29 5.87 -8.36
C GLU A 192 7.80 6.04 -8.10
N GLU A 193 8.24 7.19 -7.57
CA GLU A 193 9.63 7.44 -7.20
C GLU A 193 10.20 6.39 -6.24
N GLU A 194 9.41 5.96 -5.24
CA GLU A 194 9.82 4.95 -4.26
C GLU A 194 9.89 3.55 -4.88
N LEU A 195 8.90 3.20 -5.69
CA LEU A 195 8.85 1.92 -6.40
C LEU A 195 9.99 1.79 -7.42
N GLU A 196 10.33 2.87 -8.12
CA GLU A 196 11.48 2.92 -9.03
C GLU A 196 12.82 2.83 -8.28
N ALA A 197 12.89 3.29 -7.04
CA ALA A 197 14.04 3.12 -6.16
C ALA A 197 14.16 1.69 -5.57
N GLY A 198 13.19 0.81 -5.83
CA GLY A 198 13.13 -0.54 -5.28
C GLY A 198 12.64 -0.60 -3.84
N HIS A 199 11.92 0.43 -3.38
CA HIS A 199 11.28 0.46 -2.07
C HIS A 199 9.82 -0.02 -2.22
N PRO A 200 9.47 -1.23 -1.75
CA PRO A 200 8.10 -1.70 -1.80
C PRO A 200 7.23 -0.91 -0.83
N LEU A 201 5.95 -0.78 -1.16
CA LEU A 201 4.99 -0.03 -0.36
C LEU A 201 3.96 -0.96 0.25
N ILE A 202 3.52 -0.69 1.48
CA ILE A 202 2.31 -1.29 2.04
C ILE A 202 1.25 -0.20 2.15
N CYS A 203 0.05 -0.46 1.64
CA CYS A 203 -1.09 0.46 1.69
C CYS A 203 -2.21 -0.15 2.54
N VAL A 204 -2.88 0.68 3.35
CA VAL A 204 -4.17 0.32 3.98
C VAL A 204 -5.28 0.93 3.14
N MET A 205 -6.03 0.08 2.46
CA MET A 205 -7.14 0.46 1.58
C MET A 205 -8.43 0.62 2.39
N GLU A 206 -9.18 1.68 2.12
CA GLU A 206 -10.55 1.92 2.58
C GLU A 206 -11.57 1.18 1.69
N PRO A 207 -12.86 1.13 2.06
CA PRO A 207 -13.89 0.52 1.23
C PRO A 207 -13.92 1.08 -0.20
N GLY A 208 -13.80 0.20 -1.19
CA GLY A 208 -13.63 0.54 -2.59
C GLY A 208 -13.34 -0.70 -3.44
N THR A 209 -12.36 -0.58 -4.32
CA THR A 209 -11.99 -1.61 -5.30
C THR A 209 -11.35 -2.84 -4.64
N PHE A 210 -10.54 -2.63 -3.59
CA PHE A 210 -9.77 -3.72 -2.97
C PHE A 210 -10.49 -4.40 -1.80
N THR A 211 -11.43 -3.70 -1.15
CA THR A 211 -12.07 -4.18 0.08
C THR A 211 -13.42 -3.49 0.31
N LYS A 212 -14.25 -4.04 1.21
CA LYS A 212 -15.50 -3.40 1.69
C LYS A 212 -15.40 -2.83 3.09
N VAL A 213 -14.28 -3.06 3.80
CA VAL A 213 -14.10 -2.68 5.21
C VAL A 213 -12.77 -1.96 5.42
N GLY A 214 -11.68 -2.65 5.09
CA GLY A 214 -10.30 -2.25 5.27
C GLY A 214 -9.42 -3.41 4.79
N HIS A 215 -8.23 -3.14 4.23
CA HIS A 215 -7.33 -4.22 3.77
C HIS A 215 -5.91 -3.73 3.56
N TYR A 216 -4.92 -4.55 3.88
CA TYR A 216 -3.52 -4.28 3.53
C TYR A 216 -3.18 -4.90 2.18
N ILE A 217 -2.57 -4.11 1.29
CA ILE A 217 -1.99 -4.58 0.03
C ILE A 217 -0.52 -4.15 -0.07
N VAL A 218 0.26 -4.86 -0.88
CA VAL A 218 1.66 -4.50 -1.16
C VAL A 218 1.81 -4.04 -2.61
N LEU A 219 2.54 -2.96 -2.81
CA LEU A 219 2.98 -2.49 -4.12
C LEU A 219 4.46 -2.83 -4.28
N GLU A 220 4.81 -3.63 -5.28
CA GLU A 220 6.18 -4.12 -5.46
C GLU A 220 7.01 -3.20 -6.34
N ARG A 221 6.52 -2.91 -7.55
CA ARG A 221 7.24 -2.17 -8.59
C ARG A 221 6.31 -1.65 -9.66
N MET A 222 6.82 -0.76 -10.50
CA MET A 222 6.18 -0.39 -11.75
C MET A 222 6.23 -1.56 -12.77
N GLY A 223 5.10 -1.78 -13.42
CA GLY A 223 4.90 -2.64 -14.58
C GLY A 223 5.33 -1.95 -15.88
N GLN A 224 5.38 -2.72 -16.97
CA GLN A 224 5.78 -2.21 -18.28
C GLN A 224 4.73 -1.29 -18.93
N ASP A 225 3.50 -1.33 -18.42
CA ASP A 225 2.34 -0.56 -18.84
C ASP A 225 2.15 0.73 -18.03
N ALA A 226 3.18 1.16 -17.29
CA ALA A 226 3.14 2.30 -16.37
C ALA A 226 2.09 2.17 -15.24
N LYS A 227 1.70 0.93 -14.92
CA LYS A 227 0.82 0.59 -13.79
C LYS A 227 1.59 -0.19 -12.74
N VAL A 228 1.12 -0.22 -11.50
CA VAL A 228 1.83 -0.88 -10.41
C VAL A 228 1.48 -2.37 -10.30
N VAL A 229 2.48 -3.20 -10.00
CA VAL A 229 2.29 -4.60 -9.63
C VAL A 229 1.86 -4.67 -8.17
N VAL A 230 0.69 -5.27 -7.92
CA VAL A 230 0.11 -5.42 -6.58
C VAL A 230 0.21 -6.86 -6.12
N HIS A 231 0.54 -7.05 -4.85
CA HIS A 231 0.37 -8.32 -4.14
C HIS A 231 -0.73 -8.16 -3.10
N ASP A 232 -1.84 -8.86 -3.31
CA ASP A 232 -3.03 -8.82 -2.47
C ASP A 232 -3.28 -10.20 -1.87
N SER A 233 -3.05 -10.33 -0.55
CA SER A 233 -3.17 -11.60 0.18
C SER A 233 -4.58 -12.19 0.19
N ASN A 234 -5.61 -11.41 -0.18
CA ASN A 234 -7.00 -11.82 -0.26
C ASN A 234 -7.46 -12.14 -1.69
N SER A 235 -6.62 -11.94 -2.71
CA SER A 235 -7.05 -12.19 -4.09
C SER A 235 -5.91 -12.47 -5.05
N VAL A 236 -5.87 -13.70 -5.55
CA VAL A 236 -5.07 -14.09 -6.71
C VAL A 236 -5.43 -13.20 -7.91
N GLY A 237 -6.73 -13.01 -8.19
CA GLY A 237 -7.19 -12.21 -9.33
C GLY A 237 -6.73 -10.76 -9.30
N ARG A 238 -6.71 -10.11 -8.12
CA ARG A 238 -6.15 -8.75 -7.99
C ARG A 238 -4.63 -8.73 -8.09
N SER A 239 -3.96 -9.81 -7.70
CA SER A 239 -2.51 -9.97 -7.77
C SER A 239 -1.96 -10.28 -9.18
N MET A 240 -2.80 -10.86 -10.06
CA MET A 240 -2.41 -11.27 -11.42
C MET A 240 -2.62 -10.17 -12.47
N ARG A 241 -2.82 -8.92 -12.03
CA ARG A 241 -2.96 -7.73 -12.89
C ARG A 241 -2.29 -6.51 -12.27
N THR A 242 -2.11 -5.49 -13.08
CA THR A 242 -1.52 -4.20 -12.69
C THR A 242 -2.61 -3.15 -12.45
N TRP A 243 -2.28 -2.12 -11.65
CA TRP A 243 -3.24 -1.12 -11.16
C TRP A 243 -2.75 0.32 -11.36
N ASP A 244 -3.68 1.26 -11.54
CA ASP A 244 -3.35 2.68 -11.61
C ASP A 244 -3.03 3.23 -10.20
N LEU A 245 -1.90 3.92 -10.05
CA LEU A 245 -1.49 4.51 -8.77
C LEU A 245 -2.49 5.56 -8.26
N ASP A 246 -3.14 6.30 -9.17
CA ASP A 246 -4.16 7.28 -8.80
C ASP A 246 -5.37 6.62 -8.12
N LEU A 247 -5.76 5.42 -8.55
CA LEU A 247 -6.84 4.65 -7.91
C LEU A 247 -6.42 4.25 -6.49
N ILE A 248 -5.20 3.74 -6.33
CA ILE A 248 -4.69 3.34 -5.02
C ILE A 248 -4.59 4.56 -4.10
N CYS A 249 -4.08 5.69 -4.59
CA CYS A 249 -4.00 6.92 -3.79
C CYS A 249 -5.38 7.45 -3.39
N ALA A 250 -6.40 7.28 -4.23
CA ALA A 250 -7.76 7.69 -3.92
C ALA A 250 -8.44 6.81 -2.86
N GLU A 251 -8.04 5.55 -2.74
CA GLU A 251 -8.64 4.58 -1.82
C GLU A 251 -7.75 4.27 -0.59
N ALA A 252 -6.51 4.74 -0.53
CA ALA A 252 -5.61 4.47 0.59
C ALA A 252 -5.83 5.44 1.76
N SER A 253 -6.06 4.88 2.94
CA SER A 253 -6.06 5.62 4.22
C SER A 253 -4.65 5.94 4.72
N ASN A 254 -3.68 5.06 4.43
CA ASN A 254 -2.28 5.24 4.80
C ASN A 254 -1.35 4.40 3.91
N ILE A 255 -0.10 4.84 3.76
CA ILE A 255 0.91 4.24 2.90
C ILE A 255 2.27 4.31 3.58
N TRP A 256 3.00 3.20 3.59
CA TRP A 256 4.38 3.12 4.08
C TRP A 256 5.30 2.66 2.96
N SER A 257 6.44 3.34 2.80
CA SER A 257 7.59 2.85 2.02
C SER A 257 8.56 2.11 2.91
N PHE A 258 9.12 1.00 2.42
CA PHE A 258 10.04 0.15 3.16
C PHE A 258 11.40 0.04 2.49
N SER A 259 12.45 -0.01 3.31
CA SER A 259 13.82 -0.29 2.89
C SER A 259 14.55 -1.06 3.99
N LEU A 260 15.76 -1.55 3.70
CA LEU A 260 16.64 -2.10 4.74
C LEU A 260 17.17 -0.98 5.64
N ALA A 261 17.22 -1.22 6.96
CA ALA A 261 17.76 -0.28 7.94
C ALA A 261 19.30 -0.25 8.01
#